data_AF-A0A6L3NKY9-F1
#
_entry.id   AF-A0A6L3NKY9-F1
#
_cell.length_a   1.000
_cell.length_b   1.000
_cell.length_c   1.000
_cell.angle_alpha   90.00
_cell.angle_beta   90.00
_cell.angle_gamma   90.00
#
_symmetry.space_group_name_H-M   'P 1'
#
loop_
_entity.id
_entity.type
_entity.pdbx_description
1 polymer ?
#
loop_
_entity_poly.entity_id
_entity_poly.type
_entity_poly.pdbx_seq_one_letter_code
_entity_poly.pdbx_strand_id
1 'polypeptide(L)'
;MSASRLPTWFLSHGAGPWPFMAGAFRDQFATLEQALIATGGELAHARAILMVSAHWETGGFAVSSGAQPAMIYDYAGFPAETYRVRYKAPGSPLLAERVHRLLQAGGITNCRLDPDRGYDHGTFSIMKVMRPLADKPIVQLSLDRGFDPQLHFDVGVLLAPLRDEGVAIIGSGQSFQNLSLRDVRAIKPSGDFDAWLQDTLVHAPPADRRDRLLHWKDAPYARLAHPREEHLLPLMVAAGAAGDDIGECIYREQLGGVMTAASFRFGAPPLAISDSPGSAINPNFVL
;
A
#
# COMPACT_ATOMS: atom_id res chain seq x y z
N MET A 1 -6.59 19.21 -13.58
CA MET A 1 -6.43 17.86 -13.03
C MET A 1 -7.49 16.98 -13.67
N SER A 2 -7.09 15.86 -14.27
CA SER A 2 -8.04 14.96 -14.93
C SER A 2 -8.99 14.36 -13.88
N ALA A 3 -10.29 14.30 -14.18
CA ALA A 3 -11.29 13.59 -13.37
C ALA A 3 -11.04 12.06 -13.27
N SER A 4 -9.95 11.55 -13.86
CA SER A 4 -9.57 10.14 -13.92
C SER A 4 -8.32 9.75 -13.12
N ARG A 5 -7.62 10.71 -12.48
CA ARG A 5 -6.37 10.41 -11.75
C ARG A 5 -6.69 9.62 -10.49
N LEU A 6 -6.17 8.40 -10.36
CA LEU A 6 -6.35 7.60 -9.15
C LEU A 6 -5.57 8.17 -7.96
N PRO A 7 -6.06 8.04 -6.72
CA PRO A 7 -5.26 8.39 -5.55
C PRO A 7 -4.11 7.37 -5.35
N THR A 8 -3.32 7.59 -4.32
CA THR A 8 -2.28 6.65 -3.86
C THR A 8 -2.52 6.32 -2.40
N TRP A 9 -2.10 5.13 -1.95
CA TRP A 9 -2.37 4.67 -0.60
C TRP A 9 -1.10 4.22 0.09
N PHE A 10 -0.98 4.52 1.38
CA PHE A 10 -0.12 3.80 2.31
C PHE A 10 -1.00 3.00 3.26
N LEU A 11 -0.92 1.67 3.20
CA LEU A 11 -1.80 0.76 3.94
C LEU A 11 -1.01 -0.06 4.94
N SER A 12 -1.46 -0.02 6.20
CA SER A 12 -1.11 -1.00 7.22
C SER A 12 -1.55 -2.40 6.76
N HIS A 13 -0.62 -3.36 6.64
CA HIS A 13 -0.95 -4.69 6.12
C HIS A 13 -1.34 -5.74 7.16
N GLY A 14 -1.29 -5.38 8.45
CA GLY A 14 -1.58 -6.27 9.58
C GLY A 14 -0.42 -7.21 9.91
N ALA A 15 -0.71 -8.36 10.50
CA ALA A 15 0.29 -9.41 10.72
C ALA A 15 0.05 -10.59 9.78
N GLY A 16 1.06 -11.12 9.08
CA GLY A 16 0.88 -12.38 8.37
C GLY A 16 0.55 -13.52 9.36
N PRO A 17 -0.48 -14.36 9.13
CA PRO A 17 -1.46 -14.42 8.04
C PRO A 17 -2.89 -14.01 8.45
N TRP A 18 -3.07 -12.87 9.10
CA TRP A 18 -4.28 -12.50 9.84
C TRP A 18 -5.64 -12.73 9.14
N PRO A 19 -5.85 -12.43 7.83
CA PRO A 19 -7.19 -12.57 7.27
C PRO A 19 -7.56 -14.03 7.02
N PHE A 20 -6.60 -14.95 7.17
CA PHE A 20 -6.77 -16.40 7.07
C PHE A 20 -6.82 -17.09 8.43
N MET A 21 -6.69 -16.33 9.51
CA MET A 21 -6.85 -16.82 10.87
C MET A 21 -8.31 -16.73 11.33
N ALA A 22 -8.63 -17.37 12.45
CA ALA A 22 -9.95 -17.33 13.08
C ALA A 22 -9.84 -16.91 14.56
N GLY A 23 -10.98 -16.50 15.13
CA GLY A 23 -11.10 -16.08 16.53
C GLY A 23 -10.29 -14.85 16.86
N ALA A 24 -9.84 -14.75 18.12
CA ALA A 24 -9.20 -13.55 18.68
C ALA A 24 -8.05 -12.99 17.83
N PHE A 25 -7.29 -13.84 17.13
CA PHE A 25 -6.21 -13.36 16.26
C PHE A 25 -6.72 -12.56 15.07
N ARG A 26 -7.85 -12.93 14.46
CA ARG A 26 -8.45 -12.15 13.38
C ARG A 26 -9.23 -10.97 13.93
N ASP A 27 -9.96 -11.18 15.03
CA ASP A 27 -10.83 -10.16 15.63
C ASP A 27 -10.06 -8.89 16.05
N GLN A 28 -8.78 -9.02 16.43
CA GLN A 28 -7.93 -7.87 16.76
C GLN A 28 -7.67 -6.91 15.57
N PHE A 29 -7.97 -7.33 14.33
CA PHE A 29 -7.81 -6.55 13.10
C PHE A 29 -9.16 -6.17 12.47
N ALA A 30 -10.28 -6.26 13.22
CA ALA A 30 -11.61 -6.01 12.65
C ALA A 30 -11.74 -4.60 12.04
N THR A 31 -11.18 -3.57 12.70
CA THR A 31 -11.16 -2.19 12.17
C THR A 31 -10.35 -2.09 10.89
N LEU A 32 -9.17 -2.72 10.86
CA LEU A 32 -8.34 -2.80 9.67
C LEU A 32 -9.09 -3.49 8.52
N GLU A 33 -9.74 -4.62 8.80
CA GLU A 33 -10.52 -5.36 7.81
C GLU A 33 -11.61 -4.49 7.19
N GLN A 34 -12.37 -3.74 8.01
CA GLN A 34 -13.42 -2.83 7.51
C GLN A 34 -12.85 -1.69 6.66
N ALA A 35 -11.74 -1.08 7.08
CA ALA A 35 -11.11 -0.02 6.31
C ALA A 35 -10.53 -0.52 4.97
N LEU A 36 -9.97 -1.73 4.94
CA LEU A 36 -9.53 -2.37 3.70
C LEU A 36 -10.72 -2.70 2.78
N ILE A 37 -11.85 -3.18 3.33
CA ILE A 37 -13.07 -3.40 2.53
C ILE A 37 -13.53 -2.09 1.86
N ALA A 38 -13.58 -0.99 2.62
CA ALA A 38 -13.94 0.33 2.08
C ALA A 38 -12.96 0.78 0.97
N THR A 39 -11.64 0.65 1.23
CA THR A 39 -10.59 0.93 0.24
C THR A 39 -10.73 0.07 -1.02
N GLY A 40 -11.13 -1.19 -0.87
CA GLY A 40 -11.38 -2.11 -1.98
C GLY A 40 -12.45 -1.64 -2.97
N GLY A 41 -13.44 -0.88 -2.49
CA GLY A 41 -14.43 -0.21 -3.32
C GLY A 41 -13.82 0.84 -4.25
N GLU A 42 -12.82 1.58 -3.77
CA GLU A 42 -12.11 2.63 -4.53
C GLU A 42 -11.25 2.04 -5.66
N LEU A 43 -10.82 0.79 -5.51
CA LEU A 43 -10.01 0.07 -6.52
C LEU A 43 -10.84 -0.48 -7.69
N ALA A 44 -12.17 -0.33 -7.68
CA ALA A 44 -13.03 -0.86 -8.74
C ALA A 44 -12.63 -0.33 -10.13
N HIS A 45 -12.25 0.95 -10.20
CA HIS A 45 -11.85 1.64 -11.44
C HIS A 45 -10.38 1.43 -11.83
N ALA A 46 -9.56 0.88 -10.93
CA ALA A 46 -8.16 0.60 -11.24
C ALA A 46 -8.07 -0.49 -12.32
N ARG A 47 -7.21 -0.29 -13.32
CA ARG A 47 -6.90 -1.27 -14.36
C ARG A 47 -5.87 -2.29 -13.90
N ALA A 48 -4.99 -1.87 -13.00
CA ALA A 48 -3.96 -2.69 -12.37
C ALA A 48 -3.50 -2.04 -11.05
N ILE A 49 -2.69 -2.76 -10.30
CA ILE A 49 -2.16 -2.33 -9.01
C ILE A 49 -0.63 -2.42 -9.06
N LEU A 50 0.04 -1.34 -8.65
CA LEU A 50 1.45 -1.33 -8.30
C LEU A 50 1.58 -1.37 -6.77
N MET A 51 2.07 -2.50 -6.25
CA MET A 51 2.25 -2.75 -4.83
C MET A 51 3.71 -2.56 -4.42
N VAL A 52 4.01 -1.55 -3.63
CA VAL A 52 5.34 -1.36 -3.02
C VAL A 52 5.33 -2.10 -1.69
N SER A 53 6.02 -3.24 -1.59
CA SER A 53 5.95 -4.09 -0.39
C SER A 53 7.17 -3.90 0.52
N ALA A 54 6.90 -3.66 1.81
CA ALA A 54 7.92 -3.69 2.86
C ALA A 54 8.66 -5.04 2.97
N HIS A 55 8.06 -6.13 2.50
CA HIS A 55 8.62 -7.50 2.57
C HIS A 55 9.43 -7.89 1.34
N TRP A 56 9.80 -6.92 0.51
CA TRP A 56 10.69 -7.15 -0.63
C TRP A 56 11.82 -6.13 -0.66
N GLU A 57 13.00 -6.51 -0.19
CA GLU A 57 14.17 -5.64 -0.16
C GLU A 57 15.27 -6.18 -1.10
N THR A 58 15.83 -5.35 -1.98
CA THR A 58 16.94 -5.75 -2.87
C THR A 58 18.09 -4.71 -2.88
N GLY A 59 19.26 -5.08 -3.42
CA GLY A 59 20.33 -4.12 -3.69
C GLY A 59 20.04 -3.40 -5.01
N GLY A 60 19.45 -2.21 -4.95
CA GLY A 60 18.69 -1.61 -6.04
C GLY A 60 17.20 -1.94 -5.94
N PHE A 61 16.46 -1.53 -6.98
CA PHE A 61 15.04 -1.84 -7.12
C PHE A 61 14.83 -3.12 -7.95
N ALA A 62 13.71 -3.78 -7.73
CA ALA A 62 13.22 -4.87 -8.56
C ALA A 62 11.71 -4.75 -8.77
N VAL A 63 11.24 -5.15 -9.94
CA VAL A 63 9.82 -5.11 -10.32
C VAL A 63 9.37 -6.52 -10.69
N SER A 64 8.30 -7.02 -10.07
CA SER A 64 7.82 -8.36 -10.40
C SER A 64 7.26 -8.38 -11.82
N SER A 65 7.73 -9.28 -12.67
CA SER A 65 7.36 -9.32 -14.10
C SER A 65 6.70 -10.63 -14.54
N GLY A 66 6.52 -11.59 -13.64
CA GLY A 66 5.85 -12.86 -13.92
C GLY A 66 4.35 -12.67 -14.19
N ALA A 67 3.79 -13.37 -15.18
CA ALA A 67 2.36 -13.29 -15.49
C ALA A 67 1.47 -14.05 -14.48
N GLN A 68 2.04 -15.03 -13.76
CA GLN A 68 1.35 -15.81 -12.74
C GLN A 68 2.25 -15.96 -11.49
N PRO A 69 2.37 -14.91 -10.66
CA PRO A 69 3.24 -14.94 -9.48
C PRO A 69 2.88 -16.07 -8.51
N ALA A 70 3.90 -16.74 -7.97
CA ALA A 70 3.76 -17.69 -6.88
C ALA A 70 3.38 -16.96 -5.57
N MET A 71 3.19 -17.70 -4.47
CA MET A 71 3.06 -17.10 -3.14
C MET A 71 4.38 -17.21 -2.38
N ILE A 72 4.72 -16.19 -1.60
CA ILE A 72 5.84 -16.17 -0.65
C ILE A 72 5.26 -16.10 0.76
N TYR A 73 5.52 -17.12 1.57
CA TYR A 73 5.09 -17.17 2.97
C TYR A 73 6.24 -16.71 3.87
N ASP A 74 6.29 -15.40 4.10
CA ASP A 74 7.27 -14.67 4.88
C ASP A 74 6.90 -14.56 6.38
N TYR A 75 6.13 -15.52 6.87
CA TYR A 75 5.76 -15.69 8.28
C TYR A 75 5.89 -17.17 8.69
N ALA A 76 6.07 -17.44 9.98
CA ALA A 76 6.34 -18.78 10.51
C ALA A 76 5.53 -19.08 11.78
N GLY A 77 5.34 -20.36 12.10
CA GLY A 77 4.72 -20.80 13.36
C GLY A 77 3.19 -20.81 13.39
N PHE A 78 2.54 -20.70 12.23
CA PHE A 78 1.07 -20.70 12.10
C PHE A 78 0.51 -22.05 11.63
N PRO A 79 -0.82 -22.25 11.68
CA PRO A 79 -1.45 -23.48 11.18
C PRO A 79 -1.14 -23.76 9.70
N ALA A 80 -1.01 -25.05 9.35
CA ALA A 80 -0.52 -25.51 8.04
C ALA A 80 -1.38 -25.01 6.85
N GLU A 81 -2.67 -24.81 7.07
CA GLU A 81 -3.62 -24.30 6.09
C GLU A 81 -3.28 -22.88 5.61
N THR A 82 -2.66 -22.06 6.45
CA THR A 82 -2.27 -20.67 6.09
C THR A 82 -1.20 -20.67 4.98
N TYR A 83 -0.33 -21.68 4.96
CA TYR A 83 0.70 -21.91 3.92
C TYR A 83 0.16 -22.54 2.63
N ARG A 84 -1.14 -22.82 2.55
CA ARG A 84 -1.80 -23.36 1.35
C ARG A 84 -2.69 -22.33 0.66
N VAL A 85 -2.88 -21.17 1.28
CA VAL A 85 -3.64 -20.05 0.73
C VAL A 85 -3.07 -19.63 -0.63
N ARG A 86 -3.93 -19.36 -1.61
CA ARG A 86 -3.52 -18.80 -2.91
C ARG A 86 -4.37 -17.58 -3.22
N TYR A 87 -3.72 -16.46 -3.52
CA TYR A 87 -4.37 -15.27 -4.06
C TYR A 87 -4.00 -15.14 -5.54
N LYS A 88 -4.87 -15.64 -6.43
CA LYS A 88 -4.57 -15.87 -7.85
C LYS A 88 -4.76 -14.62 -8.73
N ALA A 89 -4.35 -13.44 -8.24
CA ALA A 89 -4.36 -12.25 -9.08
C ALA A 89 -3.26 -12.37 -10.14
N PRO A 90 -3.57 -12.11 -11.43
CA PRO A 90 -2.57 -12.19 -12.48
C PRO A 90 -1.46 -11.16 -12.23
N GLY A 91 -0.24 -11.45 -12.65
CA GLY A 91 0.77 -10.41 -12.81
C GLY A 91 0.54 -9.61 -14.09
N SER A 92 1.36 -8.59 -14.35
CA SER A 92 1.31 -7.83 -15.61
C SER A 92 2.72 -7.54 -16.11
N PRO A 93 3.28 -8.36 -17.02
CA PRO A 93 4.58 -8.10 -17.64
C PRO A 93 4.64 -6.71 -18.32
N LEU A 94 3.53 -6.29 -18.97
CA LEU A 94 3.41 -4.99 -19.61
C LEU A 94 3.55 -3.83 -18.61
N LEU A 95 2.85 -3.92 -17.47
CA LEU A 95 2.98 -2.91 -16.41
C LEU A 95 4.36 -2.94 -15.78
N ALA A 96 4.95 -4.12 -15.58
CA ALA A 96 6.29 -4.26 -15.04
C ALA A 96 7.34 -3.55 -15.93
N GLU A 97 7.27 -3.74 -17.25
CA GLU A 97 8.09 -3.02 -18.21
C GLU A 97 7.84 -1.51 -18.21
N ARG A 98 6.58 -1.08 -18.02
CA ARG A 98 6.24 0.35 -17.92
C ARG A 98 6.86 0.99 -16.68
N VAL A 99 6.74 0.35 -15.52
CA VAL A 99 7.37 0.76 -14.26
C VAL A 99 8.88 0.86 -14.44
N HIS A 100 9.50 -0.22 -14.95
CA HIS A 100 10.94 -0.26 -15.17
C HIS A 100 11.44 0.85 -16.09
N ARG A 101 10.73 1.14 -17.20
CA ARG A 101 11.07 2.24 -18.11
C ARG A 101 10.95 3.62 -17.48
N LEU A 102 9.92 3.86 -16.66
CA LEU A 102 9.77 5.13 -15.94
C LEU A 102 10.94 5.37 -14.98
N LEU A 103 11.32 4.33 -14.24
CA LEU A 103 12.45 4.38 -13.31
C LEU A 103 13.78 4.62 -14.05
N GLN A 104 14.05 3.90 -15.14
CA GLN A 104 15.25 4.11 -15.94
C GLN A 104 15.32 5.51 -16.55
N ALA A 105 14.21 6.01 -17.11
CA ALA A 105 14.14 7.36 -17.68
C ALA A 105 14.40 8.45 -16.62
N GLY A 106 14.05 8.18 -15.36
CA GLY A 106 14.33 9.04 -14.22
C GLY A 106 15.71 8.86 -13.58
N GLY A 107 16.60 8.07 -14.17
CA GLY A 107 17.96 7.86 -13.67
C GLY A 107 18.13 6.71 -12.67
N ILE A 108 17.07 5.99 -12.33
CA ILE A 108 17.14 4.78 -11.48
C ILE A 108 17.59 3.59 -12.34
N THR A 109 18.90 3.51 -12.58
CA THR A 109 19.51 2.50 -13.46
C THR A 109 19.70 1.14 -12.82
N ASN A 110 19.88 1.08 -11.49
CA ASN A 110 19.91 -0.17 -10.74
C ASN A 110 18.50 -0.65 -10.39
N CYS A 111 17.76 -1.04 -11.42
CA CYS A 111 16.42 -1.61 -11.31
C CYS A 111 16.34 -2.85 -12.23
N ARG A 112 15.83 -3.99 -11.76
CA ARG A 112 15.67 -5.20 -12.59
C ARG A 112 14.23 -5.68 -12.66
N LEU A 113 13.89 -6.40 -13.73
CA LEU A 113 12.66 -7.20 -13.79
C LEU A 113 12.91 -8.56 -13.14
N ASP A 114 11.97 -9.02 -12.32
CA ASP A 114 12.05 -10.29 -11.60
C ASP A 114 10.82 -11.17 -11.95
N PRO A 115 10.97 -12.16 -12.86
CA PRO A 115 9.85 -12.99 -13.28
C PRO A 115 9.42 -14.00 -12.21
N ASP A 116 10.28 -14.27 -11.22
CA ASP A 116 10.08 -15.31 -10.21
C ASP A 116 9.54 -14.76 -8.89
N ARG A 117 9.47 -13.42 -8.73
CA ARG A 117 8.89 -12.80 -7.54
C ARG A 117 7.42 -13.21 -7.36
N GLY A 118 7.15 -13.96 -6.29
CA GLY A 118 5.80 -14.23 -5.79
C GLY A 118 5.27 -13.15 -4.84
N TYR A 119 3.96 -13.19 -4.57
CA TYR A 119 3.30 -12.29 -3.62
C TYR A 119 3.61 -12.67 -2.17
N ASP A 120 4.20 -11.75 -1.41
CA ASP A 120 4.38 -11.82 0.05
C ASP A 120 3.10 -11.44 0.82
N HIS A 121 3.08 -11.66 2.14
CA HIS A 121 1.87 -11.40 2.93
C HIS A 121 1.46 -9.92 2.94
N GLY A 122 2.41 -8.99 2.81
CA GLY A 122 2.12 -7.56 2.66
C GLY A 122 1.30 -7.27 1.39
N THR A 123 1.37 -8.15 0.40
CA THR A 123 0.55 -8.08 -0.81
C THR A 123 -0.72 -8.92 -0.69
N PHE A 124 -0.61 -10.25 -0.56
CA PHE A 124 -1.79 -11.11 -0.71
C PHE A 124 -2.77 -11.03 0.47
N SER A 125 -2.33 -10.63 1.67
CA SER A 125 -3.24 -10.53 2.83
C SER A 125 -4.21 -9.37 2.67
N ILE A 126 -3.70 -8.16 2.41
CA ILE A 126 -4.57 -6.99 2.20
C ILE A 126 -5.40 -7.15 0.92
N MET A 127 -4.82 -7.69 -0.14
CA MET A 127 -5.52 -7.86 -1.41
C MET A 127 -6.64 -8.90 -1.31
N LYS A 128 -6.50 -9.91 -0.44
CA LYS A 128 -7.59 -10.85 -0.17
C LYS A 128 -8.83 -10.16 0.40
N VAL A 129 -8.63 -9.13 1.24
CA VAL A 129 -9.71 -8.36 1.85
C VAL A 129 -10.25 -7.31 0.88
N MET A 130 -9.37 -6.50 0.28
CA MET A 130 -9.76 -5.40 -0.61
C MET A 130 -10.38 -5.87 -1.93
N ARG A 131 -9.83 -6.93 -2.55
CA ARG A 131 -10.29 -7.48 -3.83
C ARG A 131 -10.35 -9.02 -3.78
N PRO A 132 -11.34 -9.62 -3.08
CA PRO A 132 -11.40 -11.07 -2.87
C PRO A 132 -11.46 -11.91 -4.15
N LEU A 133 -11.95 -11.32 -5.24
CA LEU A 133 -12.07 -11.94 -6.57
C LEU A 133 -10.72 -12.09 -7.29
N ALA A 134 -9.68 -11.39 -6.85
CA ALA A 134 -8.35 -11.42 -7.49
C ALA A 134 -8.38 -11.10 -9.00
N ASP A 135 -9.24 -10.15 -9.39
CA ASP A 135 -9.59 -9.85 -10.78
C ASP A 135 -8.77 -8.69 -11.39
N LYS A 136 -7.87 -8.08 -10.61
CA LYS A 136 -6.99 -6.99 -11.06
C LYS A 136 -5.55 -7.49 -11.14
N PRO A 137 -4.81 -7.19 -12.23
CA PRO A 137 -3.39 -7.47 -12.30
C PRO A 137 -2.59 -6.74 -11.23
N ILE A 138 -1.60 -7.41 -10.63
CA ILE A 138 -0.73 -6.85 -9.60
C ILE A 138 0.72 -6.93 -10.08
N VAL A 139 1.44 -5.82 -9.96
CA VAL A 139 2.90 -5.76 -10.07
C VAL A 139 3.43 -5.28 -8.73
N GLN A 140 4.47 -5.92 -8.23
CA GLN A 140 5.20 -5.49 -7.05
C GLN A 140 6.43 -4.66 -7.42
N LEU A 141 6.78 -3.72 -6.55
CA LEU A 141 8.04 -3.00 -6.52
C LEU A 141 8.73 -3.27 -5.18
N SER A 142 10.02 -3.61 -5.23
CA SER A 142 10.84 -3.78 -4.03
C SER A 142 11.24 -2.43 -3.41
N LEU A 143 11.76 -2.47 -2.20
CA LEU A 143 12.55 -1.40 -1.60
C LEU A 143 14.04 -1.59 -1.91
N ASP A 144 14.77 -0.48 -1.96
CA ASP A 144 16.23 -0.50 -1.96
C ASP A 144 16.76 -0.65 -0.52
N ARG A 145 17.70 -1.57 -0.31
CA ARG A 145 18.30 -1.88 1.00
C ARG A 145 19.16 -0.75 1.59
N GLY A 146 19.49 0.28 0.81
CA GLY A 146 20.09 1.50 1.33
C GLY A 146 19.13 2.33 2.18
N PHE A 147 17.82 2.09 2.07
CA PHE A 147 16.76 2.72 2.87
C PHE A 147 16.79 4.25 2.88
N ASP A 148 17.28 4.85 1.80
CA ASP A 148 17.30 6.31 1.64
C ASP A 148 15.87 6.84 1.38
N PRO A 149 15.29 7.64 2.29
CA PRO A 149 13.93 8.16 2.10
C PRO A 149 13.82 9.08 0.88
N GLN A 150 14.88 9.79 0.49
CA GLN A 150 14.90 10.65 -0.69
C GLN A 150 14.78 9.81 -1.96
N LEU A 151 15.59 8.76 -2.07
CA LEU A 151 15.54 7.82 -3.19
C LEU A 151 14.13 7.21 -3.37
N HIS A 152 13.51 6.77 -2.28
CA HIS A 152 12.16 6.18 -2.33
C HIS A 152 11.08 7.22 -2.67
N PHE A 153 11.21 8.46 -2.18
CA PHE A 153 10.30 9.55 -2.55
C PHE A 153 10.41 9.89 -4.05
N ASP A 154 11.63 10.00 -4.57
CA ASP A 154 11.87 10.29 -6.00
C ASP A 154 11.35 9.16 -6.91
N VAL A 155 11.49 7.91 -6.48
CA VAL A 155 10.84 6.76 -7.14
C VAL A 155 9.33 6.96 -7.21
N GLY A 156 8.70 7.41 -6.12
CA GLY A 156 7.27 7.77 -6.13
C GLY A 156 6.95 8.84 -7.18
N VAL A 157 7.73 9.93 -7.22
CA VAL A 157 7.56 11.02 -8.19
C VAL A 157 7.63 10.50 -9.63
N LEU A 158 8.61 9.64 -9.94
CA LEU A 158 8.78 9.04 -11.27
C LEU A 158 7.61 8.13 -11.69
N LEU A 159 6.94 7.52 -10.71
CA LEU A 159 5.82 6.60 -10.92
C LEU A 159 4.46 7.30 -10.94
N ALA A 160 4.39 8.58 -10.58
CA ALA A 160 3.16 9.37 -10.55
C ALA A 160 2.33 9.31 -11.85
N PRO A 161 2.90 9.26 -13.08
CA PRO A 161 2.11 9.15 -14.32
C PRO A 161 1.24 7.88 -14.40
N LEU A 162 1.60 6.80 -13.71
CA LEU A 162 0.82 5.56 -13.70
C LEU A 162 -0.60 5.76 -13.14
N ARG A 163 -0.78 6.77 -12.29
CA ARG A 163 -2.08 7.14 -11.71
C ARG A 163 -3.07 7.62 -12.77
N ASP A 164 -2.59 8.33 -13.78
CA ASP A 164 -3.39 8.78 -14.92
C ASP A 164 -3.63 7.64 -15.92
N GLU A 165 -2.75 6.63 -15.94
CA GLU A 165 -2.87 5.40 -16.73
C GLU A 165 -3.85 4.37 -16.11
N GLY A 166 -4.44 4.71 -14.95
CA GLY A 166 -5.41 3.87 -14.24
C GLY A 166 -4.76 2.80 -13.36
N VAL A 167 -3.51 2.98 -12.93
CA VAL A 167 -2.82 2.09 -11.99
C VAL A 167 -2.93 2.64 -10.57
N ALA A 168 -3.44 1.82 -9.65
CA ALA A 168 -3.44 2.15 -8.23
C ALA A 168 -2.05 1.90 -7.63
N ILE A 169 -1.44 2.92 -7.02
CA ILE A 169 -0.15 2.80 -6.34
C ILE A 169 -0.39 2.63 -4.84
N ILE A 170 0.01 1.49 -4.31
CA ILE A 170 -0.21 1.11 -2.91
C ILE A 170 1.15 0.82 -2.26
N GLY A 171 1.54 1.63 -1.29
CA GLY A 171 2.59 1.29 -0.33
C GLY A 171 2.03 0.39 0.76
N SER A 172 2.48 -0.85 0.84
CA SER A 172 2.10 -1.80 1.86
C SER A 172 3.18 -1.91 2.93
N GLY A 173 2.85 -1.48 4.14
CA GLY A 173 3.76 -1.41 5.28
C GLY A 173 3.01 -1.38 6.61
N GLN A 174 3.55 -0.64 7.58
CA GLN A 174 2.94 -0.38 8.88
C GLN A 174 3.36 1.00 9.38
N SER A 175 2.46 1.77 10.02
CA SER A 175 2.82 3.09 10.57
C SER A 175 3.62 3.00 11.88
N PHE A 176 3.59 1.85 12.57
CA PHE A 176 4.42 1.52 13.72
C PHE A 176 4.86 0.06 13.62
N GLN A 177 6.17 -0.20 13.60
CA GLN A 177 6.73 -1.53 13.43
C GLN A 177 7.89 -1.77 14.39
N ASN A 178 7.57 -2.01 15.65
CA ASN A 178 8.54 -2.51 16.63
C ASN A 178 8.04 -3.78 17.31
N LEU A 179 8.43 -4.93 16.75
CA LEU A 179 8.01 -6.23 17.26
C LEU A 179 8.55 -6.55 18.67
N SER A 180 9.60 -5.84 19.11
CA SER A 180 10.15 -5.99 20.47
C SER A 180 9.41 -5.15 21.53
N LEU A 181 8.56 -4.22 21.10
CA LEU A 181 7.84 -3.30 21.99
C LEU A 181 6.33 -3.39 21.74
N ARG A 182 5.70 -4.39 22.36
CA ARG A 182 4.27 -4.72 22.19
C ARG A 182 3.48 -4.73 23.50
N ASP A 183 3.96 -3.98 24.49
CA ASP A 183 3.32 -3.80 25.80
C ASP A 183 3.01 -2.32 26.05
N VAL A 184 2.53 -2.01 27.26
CA VAL A 184 2.11 -0.65 27.65
C VAL A 184 3.17 0.43 27.44
N ARG A 185 4.46 0.07 27.36
CA ARG A 185 5.54 1.02 27.05
C ARG A 185 5.49 1.53 25.61
N ALA A 186 4.78 0.84 24.71
CA ALA A 186 4.57 1.24 23.33
C ALA A 186 3.59 2.42 23.19
N ILE A 187 2.65 2.58 24.14
CA ILE A 187 1.50 3.51 24.03
C ILE A 187 1.96 4.94 23.68
N LYS A 188 2.88 5.50 24.46
CA LYS A 188 3.36 6.87 24.23
C LYS A 188 4.19 6.98 22.94
N PRO A 189 5.23 6.15 22.71
CA PRO A 189 5.97 6.19 21.46
C PRO A 189 5.12 6.02 20.20
N SER A 190 4.18 5.07 20.19
CA SER A 190 3.30 4.85 19.04
C SER A 190 2.32 5.99 18.86
N GLY A 191 1.76 6.53 19.95
CA GLY A 191 0.83 7.66 19.91
C GLY A 191 1.48 8.94 19.41
N ASP A 192 2.69 9.25 19.88
CA ASP A 192 3.39 10.48 19.50
C ASP A 192 3.94 10.41 18.06
N PHE A 193 4.44 9.24 17.63
CA PHE A 193 4.85 9.06 16.24
C PHE A 193 3.65 9.11 15.28
N ASP A 194 2.52 8.50 15.66
CA ASP A 194 1.28 8.60 14.88
C ASP A 194 0.74 10.03 14.85
N ALA A 195 0.78 10.79 15.95
CA ALA A 195 0.40 12.20 15.95
C ALA A 195 1.26 13.03 14.97
N TRP A 196 2.57 12.74 14.91
CA TRP A 196 3.45 13.34 13.90
C TRP A 196 3.07 12.93 12.47
N LEU A 197 2.67 11.67 12.23
CA LEU A 197 2.16 11.24 10.93
C LEU A 197 0.85 11.95 10.57
N GLN A 198 -0.08 12.12 11.50
CA GLN A 198 -1.33 12.86 11.25
C GLN A 198 -1.02 14.30 10.83
N ASP A 199 -0.17 15.00 11.59
CA ASP A 199 0.22 16.37 11.25
C ASP A 199 0.94 16.43 9.89
N THR A 200 1.89 15.53 9.65
CA THR A 200 2.70 15.52 8.43
C THR A 200 1.92 15.12 7.17
N LEU A 201 0.98 14.19 7.27
CA LEU A 201 0.32 13.60 6.11
C LEU A 201 -1.05 14.24 5.81
N VAL A 202 -1.76 14.71 6.83
CA VAL A 202 -3.14 15.21 6.71
C VAL A 202 -3.22 16.72 6.83
N HIS A 203 -2.39 17.33 7.70
CA HIS A 203 -2.52 18.75 8.04
C HIS A 203 -1.46 19.65 7.42
N ALA A 204 -0.25 19.13 7.20
CA ALA A 204 0.85 19.89 6.61
C ALA A 204 0.63 20.15 5.11
N PRO A 205 1.08 21.30 4.60
CA PRO A 205 1.17 21.54 3.15
C PRO A 205 2.05 20.49 2.45
N PRO A 206 1.84 20.20 1.15
CA PRO A 206 2.62 19.19 0.43
C PRO A 206 4.14 19.38 0.46
N ALA A 207 4.62 20.62 0.41
CA ALA A 207 6.05 20.93 0.50
C ALA A 207 6.62 20.53 1.88
N ASP A 208 5.94 20.91 2.96
CA ASP A 208 6.33 20.55 4.33
C ASP A 208 6.24 19.04 4.56
N ARG A 209 5.22 18.39 4.00
CA ARG A 209 5.07 16.92 4.03
C ARG A 209 6.32 16.24 3.48
N ARG A 210 6.79 16.65 2.30
CA ARG A 210 8.00 16.10 1.68
C ARG A 210 9.17 16.22 2.64
N ASP A 211 9.49 17.44 3.08
CA ASP A 211 10.67 17.68 3.89
C ASP A 211 10.63 16.91 5.22
N ARG A 212 9.47 16.84 5.87
CA ARG A 212 9.27 16.04 7.10
C ARG A 212 9.44 14.55 6.86
N LEU A 213 8.91 13.99 5.76
CA LEU A 213 9.09 12.56 5.44
C LEU A 213 10.55 12.22 5.11
N LEU A 214 11.28 13.11 4.46
CA LEU A 214 12.71 12.93 4.20
C LEU A 214 13.54 12.91 5.49
N HIS A 215 13.10 13.69 6.48
CA HIS A 215 13.71 13.77 7.82
C HIS A 215 12.90 13.03 8.89
N TRP A 216 12.18 11.96 8.52
CA TRP A 216 11.29 11.24 9.44
C TRP A 216 11.99 10.74 10.72
N LYS A 217 13.33 10.55 10.68
CA LYS A 217 14.15 10.15 11.82
C LYS A 217 14.15 11.18 12.96
N ASP A 218 13.81 12.43 12.66
CA ASP A 218 13.68 13.53 13.63
C ASP A 218 12.29 13.56 14.29
N ALA A 219 11.35 12.73 13.82
CA ALA A 219 10.03 12.62 14.43
C ALA A 219 10.11 12.07 15.87
N PRO A 220 9.15 12.42 16.73
CA PRO A 220 9.07 11.86 18.08
C PRO A 220 9.10 10.33 18.05
N TYR A 221 10.06 9.74 18.77
CA TYR A 221 10.24 8.29 18.89
C TYR A 221 10.47 7.54 17.56
N ALA A 222 10.88 8.20 16.48
CA ALA A 222 11.02 7.61 15.15
C ALA A 222 11.74 6.25 15.15
N ARG A 223 12.93 6.15 15.76
CA ARG A 223 13.71 4.90 15.83
C ARG A 223 13.16 3.85 16.78
N LEU A 224 12.29 4.26 17.70
CA LEU A 224 11.57 3.33 18.54
C LEU A 224 10.35 2.79 17.80
N ALA A 225 9.63 3.62 17.05
CA ALA A 225 8.52 3.19 16.18
C ALA A 225 8.99 2.31 15.03
N HIS A 226 10.17 2.62 14.47
CA HIS A 226 10.79 1.95 13.34
C HIS A 226 12.28 1.71 13.63
N PRO A 227 12.62 0.61 14.32
CA PRO A 227 14.01 0.20 14.53
C PRO A 227 14.75 0.01 13.20
N ARG A 228 14.00 -0.41 12.17
CA ARG A 228 14.40 -0.42 10.78
C ARG A 228 13.31 0.23 9.92
N GLU A 229 13.71 0.69 8.74
CA GLU A 229 12.94 1.60 7.88
C GLU A 229 11.89 0.91 7.01
N GLU A 230 11.98 -0.41 6.80
CA GLU A 230 11.32 -1.09 5.68
C GLU A 230 9.79 -1.00 5.70
N HIS A 231 9.17 -0.99 6.89
CA HIS A 231 7.72 -0.90 7.01
C HIS A 231 7.18 0.53 6.85
N LEU A 232 8.05 1.55 6.97
CA LEU A 232 7.67 2.95 6.75
C LEU A 232 7.94 3.39 5.30
N LEU A 233 9.03 2.95 4.67
CA LEU A 233 9.45 3.43 3.35
C LEU A 233 8.43 3.31 2.20
N PRO A 234 7.49 2.35 2.17
CA PRO A 234 6.40 2.37 1.20
C PRO A 234 5.58 3.67 1.24
N LEU A 235 5.53 4.36 2.38
CA LEU A 235 4.92 5.69 2.53
C LEU A 235 5.63 6.74 1.67
N MET A 236 6.96 6.72 1.60
CA MET A 236 7.73 7.68 0.82
C MET A 236 7.40 7.56 -0.67
N VAL A 237 7.28 6.32 -1.17
CA VAL A 237 6.88 6.07 -2.57
C VAL A 237 5.44 6.53 -2.82
N ALA A 238 4.49 6.21 -1.93
CA ALA A 238 3.11 6.64 -2.06
C ALA A 238 2.99 8.18 -2.03
N ALA A 239 3.65 8.85 -1.08
CA ALA A 239 3.63 10.31 -0.95
C ALA A 239 4.34 11.01 -2.11
N GLY A 240 5.43 10.46 -2.65
CA GLY A 240 6.08 10.97 -3.85
C GLY A 240 5.18 10.90 -5.07
N ALA A 241 4.47 9.78 -5.25
CA ALA A 241 3.50 9.61 -6.33
C ALA A 241 2.24 10.48 -6.16
N ALA A 242 1.91 10.85 -4.92
CA ALA A 242 0.81 11.76 -4.60
C ALA A 242 1.05 13.19 -5.12
N GLY A 243 2.31 13.66 -5.15
CA GLY A 243 2.63 15.04 -5.53
C GLY A 243 2.04 16.03 -4.53
N ASP A 244 1.12 16.89 -4.99
CA ASP A 244 0.47 17.92 -4.17
C ASP A 244 -0.87 17.48 -3.57
N ASP A 245 -1.27 16.22 -3.77
CA ASP A 245 -2.56 15.75 -3.27
C ASP A 245 -2.62 15.78 -1.74
N ILE A 246 -3.77 16.18 -1.21
CA ILE A 246 -4.04 16.20 0.23
C ILE A 246 -4.18 14.76 0.75
N GLY A 247 -3.59 14.50 1.91
CA GLY A 247 -3.71 13.21 2.59
C GLY A 247 -4.92 13.12 3.50
N GLU A 248 -5.42 11.92 3.67
CA GLU A 248 -6.53 11.57 4.55
C GLU A 248 -6.20 10.29 5.30
N CYS A 249 -6.44 10.29 6.61
CA CYS A 249 -6.31 9.10 7.44
C CYS A 249 -7.56 8.22 7.27
N ILE A 250 -7.43 7.09 6.56
CA ILE A 250 -8.54 6.20 6.21
C ILE A 250 -8.65 4.97 7.13
N TYR A 251 -7.66 4.76 8.00
CA TYR A 251 -7.68 3.78 9.07
C TYR A 251 -6.78 4.27 10.20
N ARG A 252 -7.23 4.09 11.44
CA ARG A 252 -6.45 4.36 12.65
C ARG A 252 -7.01 3.54 13.81
N GLU A 253 -6.18 2.74 14.46
CA GLU A 253 -6.57 2.01 15.66
C GLU A 253 -5.42 1.79 16.63
N GLN A 254 -5.73 1.47 17.89
CA GLN A 254 -4.75 0.93 18.85
C GLN A 254 -4.79 -0.59 18.83
N LEU A 255 -3.91 -1.21 18.04
CA LEU A 255 -3.75 -2.65 17.98
C LEU A 255 -3.35 -3.20 19.35
N GLY A 256 -4.13 -4.19 19.83
CA GLY A 256 -3.94 -4.80 21.15
C GLY A 256 -4.03 -3.81 22.32
N GLY A 257 -4.61 -2.62 22.11
CA GLY A 257 -4.70 -1.55 23.11
C GLY A 257 -3.36 -0.88 23.44
N VAL A 258 -2.30 -1.11 22.66
CA VAL A 258 -0.95 -0.63 23.00
C VAL A 258 -0.18 0.04 21.86
N MET A 259 -0.44 -0.32 20.59
CA MET A 259 0.30 0.22 19.44
C MET A 259 -0.65 0.90 18.47
N THR A 260 -0.41 2.17 18.16
CA THR A 260 -1.21 2.87 17.14
C THR A 260 -0.77 2.49 15.73
N ALA A 261 -1.71 2.00 14.92
CA ALA A 261 -1.53 1.72 13.50
C ALA A 261 -2.48 2.60 12.67
N ALA A 262 -2.01 3.08 11.52
CA ALA A 262 -2.76 3.97 10.64
C ALA A 262 -2.47 3.70 9.15
N SER A 263 -3.43 4.07 8.30
CA SER A 263 -3.32 4.02 6.84
C SER A 263 -3.80 5.35 6.27
N PHE A 264 -3.19 5.76 5.16
CA PHE A 264 -3.42 7.06 4.56
C PHE A 264 -3.71 6.91 3.07
N ARG A 265 -4.61 7.75 2.57
CA ARG A 265 -4.87 7.95 1.14
C ARG A 265 -4.46 9.36 0.77
N PHE A 266 -3.88 9.54 -0.41
CA PHE A 266 -3.59 10.86 -0.97
C PHE A 266 -4.37 11.07 -2.25
N GLY A 267 -5.18 12.13 -2.28
CA GLY A 267 -6.11 12.44 -3.37
C GLY A 267 -7.49 11.81 -3.15
N ALA A 268 -8.49 12.35 -3.83
CA ALA A 268 -9.85 11.81 -3.77
C ALA A 268 -9.97 10.57 -4.67
N PRO A 269 -10.75 9.55 -4.26
CA PRO A 269 -11.12 8.46 -5.15
C PRO A 269 -11.98 9.02 -6.29
N PRO A 270 -11.94 8.41 -7.49
CA PRO A 270 -12.86 8.79 -8.55
C PRO A 270 -14.30 8.70 -8.04
N LEU A 271 -15.11 9.71 -8.32
CA LEU A 271 -16.55 9.65 -8.02
C LEU A 271 -17.13 8.43 -8.73
N ALA A 272 -17.81 7.57 -7.98
CA ALA A 272 -18.67 6.57 -8.59
C ALA A 272 -19.68 7.34 -9.46
N ILE A 273 -19.67 7.08 -10.78
CA ILE A 273 -20.79 7.51 -11.60
C ILE A 273 -21.98 6.75 -11.04
N SER A 274 -22.87 7.45 -10.33
CA SER A 274 -24.15 6.88 -9.98
C SER A 274 -24.79 6.44 -11.29
N ASP A 275 -25.10 5.16 -11.43
CA ASP A 275 -26.06 4.74 -12.44
C ASP A 275 -27.36 5.49 -12.14
N SER A 276 -27.57 6.61 -12.83
CA SER A 276 -28.83 7.33 -12.79
C SER A 276 -29.92 6.34 -13.25
N PRO A 277 -30.99 6.11 -12.47
CA PRO A 277 -32.10 5.28 -12.93
C PRO A 277 -32.86 6.09 -13.98
N GLY A 278 -32.45 5.94 -15.25
CA GLY A 278 -32.83 6.87 -16.30
C GLY A 278 -32.70 6.31 -17.70
N SER A 279 -33.22 5.10 -17.96
CA SER A 279 -33.81 4.83 -19.27
C SER A 279 -35.08 4.01 -19.06
N ALA A 280 -36.20 4.72 -19.00
CA ALA A 280 -37.51 4.13 -19.16
C ALA A 280 -37.54 3.28 -20.43
N ILE A 281 -38.11 2.10 -20.27
CA ILE A 281 -38.54 1.20 -21.32
C ILE A 281 -39.30 2.03 -22.36
N ASN A 282 -38.88 1.97 -23.62
CA ASN A 282 -39.65 2.45 -24.76
C ASN A 282 -40.49 1.27 -25.27
N PRO A 283 -41.80 1.17 -24.96
CA PRO A 283 -42.62 0.09 -25.46
C PRO A 283 -43.18 0.55 -26.81
N ASN A 284 -42.41 0.35 -27.87
CA ASN A 284 -42.91 0.44 -29.24
C ASN A 284 -41.96 -0.32 -30.17
N PHE A 285 -42.05 -1.65 -30.16
CA PHE A 285 -41.82 -2.45 -31.36
C PHE A 285 -42.67 -3.72 -31.25
N VAL A 286 -43.76 -3.69 -32.02
CA VAL A 286 -44.63 -4.83 -32.35
C VAL A 286 -43.99 -5.56 -33.53
N LEU A 287 -43.82 -6.87 -33.40
CA LEU A 287 -44.27 -7.91 -34.35
C LEU A 287 -44.51 -9.20 -33.56
#